data_AF-A0A2V9SXM9-F1
#
_entry.id   AF-A0A2V9SXM9-F1
#
_cell.length_a   1.000
_cell.length_b   1.000
_cell.length_c   1.000
_cell.angle_alpha   90.00
_cell.angle_beta   90.00
_cell.angle_gamma   90.00
#
_symmetry.space_group_name_H-M   'P 1'
#
loop_
_entity.id
_entity.type
_entity.pdbx_description
1 polymer ?
#
loop_
_entity_poly.entity_id
_entity_poly.type
_entity_poly.pdbx_seq_one_letter_code
_entity_poly.pdbx_strand_id
1 'polypeptide(L)'
;MANNGESSNNGNPGAELRNDATPGSREEINAQLGKKSRRGRYPDMQSAPRFPIKLPISVKSKSGASATETQNISANGVLFQLDSEMPVGSLVDFTISLPADVVGAPADVQLDCRGRVVRSFEEDGRRGVGVVIDEYRFERH
;
A
#
# COMPACT_ATOMS: atom_id res chain seq x y z
N MET A 1 10.51 21.40 82.23
CA MET A 1 9.71 22.43 81.52
C MET A 1 8.69 21.69 80.67
N ALA A 2 7.38 21.95 80.90
CA ALA A 2 6.15 21.46 80.23
C ALA A 2 5.96 19.92 80.19
N ASN A 3 5.16 19.24 81.03
CA ASN A 3 3.70 19.32 81.34
C ASN A 3 2.83 19.32 80.06
N ASN A 4 1.74 18.55 79.87
CA ASN A 4 1.04 17.51 80.65
C ASN A 4 -0.14 16.98 79.79
N GLY A 5 -0.68 15.80 80.12
CA GLY A 5 -2.09 15.42 79.91
C GLY A 5 -2.38 14.58 78.66
N GLU A 6 -2.53 13.26 78.74
CA GLU A 6 -3.68 12.45 79.22
C GLU A 6 -4.84 12.29 78.22
N SER A 7 -4.93 11.07 77.71
CA SER A 7 -6.08 10.14 77.74
C SER A 7 -7.47 10.53 77.20
N SER A 8 -7.98 9.56 76.42
CA SER A 8 -9.37 9.05 76.35
C SER A 8 -10.31 9.54 75.23
N ASN A 9 -10.48 8.65 74.25
CA ASN A 9 -11.71 8.09 73.66
C ASN A 9 -13.03 8.91 73.65
N ASN A 10 -13.61 9.10 72.45
CA ASN A 10 -15.01 8.75 72.09
C ASN A 10 -15.33 9.20 70.65
N GLY A 11 -16.04 8.38 69.88
CA GLY A 11 -16.41 8.64 68.48
C GLY A 11 -17.67 9.50 68.27
N ASN A 12 -17.95 9.85 66.99
CA ASN A 12 -19.23 9.69 66.24
C ASN A 12 -19.14 10.46 64.86
N PRO A 13 -20.17 10.55 63.99
CA PRO A 13 -20.40 9.76 62.77
C PRO A 13 -20.37 10.53 61.43
N GLY A 14 -20.42 9.78 60.31
CA GLY A 14 -21.18 10.12 59.09
C GLY A 14 -20.59 11.14 58.10
N ALA A 15 -20.30 10.69 56.87
CA ALA A 15 -20.76 11.29 55.60
C ALA A 15 -20.14 10.54 54.41
N GLU A 16 -21.01 10.05 53.52
CA GLU A 16 -20.69 9.57 52.18
C GLU A 16 -19.95 10.65 51.35
N LEU A 17 -19.12 10.24 50.39
CA LEU A 17 -19.11 10.81 49.04
C LEU A 17 -18.53 9.79 48.06
N ARG A 18 -19.37 9.46 47.08
CA ARG A 18 -19.20 8.46 46.02
C ARG A 18 -18.30 9.03 44.92
N ASN A 19 -17.38 8.24 44.40
CA ASN A 19 -16.71 8.55 43.13
C ASN A 19 -17.27 7.65 42.04
N ASP A 20 -18.35 8.13 41.41
CA ASP A 20 -18.86 7.62 40.13
C ASP A 20 -17.90 8.07 39.01
N ALA A 21 -17.01 7.19 38.59
CA ALA A 21 -16.38 7.30 37.29
C ALA A 21 -17.24 6.53 36.28
N THR A 22 -18.19 7.21 35.65
CA THR A 22 -18.98 6.67 34.55
C THR A 22 -18.04 6.32 33.38
N PRO A 23 -17.96 5.07 32.92
CA PRO A 23 -17.27 4.76 31.67
C PRO A 23 -18.03 5.43 30.53
N GLY A 24 -17.33 6.25 29.75
CA GLY A 24 -17.88 6.97 28.59
C GLY A 24 -18.71 6.06 27.68
N SER A 25 -19.73 6.65 27.07
CA SER A 25 -20.70 5.93 26.23
C SER A 25 -19.99 5.08 25.18
N ARG A 26 -20.56 3.91 24.84
CA ARG A 26 -20.01 3.00 23.81
C ARG A 26 -19.71 3.71 22.48
N GLU A 27 -20.42 4.79 22.17
CA GLU A 27 -20.20 5.65 21.01
C GLU A 27 -18.90 6.45 21.08
N GLU A 28 -18.49 6.96 22.25
CA GLU A 28 -17.23 7.71 22.41
C GLU A 28 -16.00 6.79 22.31
N ILE A 29 -16.10 5.58 22.86
CA ILE A 29 -15.06 4.55 22.75
C ILE A 29 -14.92 4.10 21.28
N ASN A 30 -16.03 3.90 20.58
CA ASN A 30 -16.02 3.57 19.15
C ASN A 30 -15.51 4.72 18.28
N ALA A 31 -15.78 5.98 18.63
CA ALA A 31 -15.28 7.15 17.91
C ALA A 31 -13.75 7.30 18.03
N GLN A 32 -13.16 6.93 19.17
CA GLN A 32 -11.71 6.89 19.34
C GLN A 32 -11.05 5.69 18.67
N LEU A 33 -11.70 4.53 18.64
CA LEU A 33 -11.24 3.36 17.88
C LEU A 33 -11.39 3.54 16.35
N GLY A 34 -12.37 4.32 15.90
CA GLY A 34 -12.63 4.58 14.47
C GLY A 34 -11.70 5.61 13.82
N LYS A 35 -11.04 6.48 14.60
CA LYS A 35 -10.12 7.51 14.07
C LYS A 35 -8.66 7.08 14.00
N LYS A 36 -8.28 5.99 14.68
CA LYS A 36 -7.00 5.29 14.47
C LYS A 36 -7.20 4.15 13.49
N SER A 37 -7.62 4.49 12.27
CA SER A 37 -7.36 3.62 11.12
C SER A 37 -5.89 3.21 11.20
N ARG A 38 -5.70 1.89 11.28
CA ARG A 38 -4.44 1.17 11.47
C ARG A 38 -3.50 1.37 10.27
N ARG A 39 -3.14 2.61 9.94
CA ARG A 39 -2.03 2.93 9.02
C ARG A 39 -0.68 2.71 9.70
N GLY A 40 -0.62 1.69 10.55
CA GLY A 40 0.59 1.20 11.17
C GLY A 40 1.39 0.40 10.16
N ARG A 41 2.34 1.09 9.54
CA ARG A 41 3.76 0.71 9.63
C ARG A 41 4.11 -0.72 9.18
N TYR A 42 3.53 -1.16 8.08
CA TYR A 42 4.30 -2.00 7.17
C TYR A 42 4.71 -1.06 6.04
N PRO A 43 6.01 -0.85 5.74
CA PRO A 43 6.36 -0.32 4.43
C PRO A 43 5.61 -1.20 3.44
N ASP A 44 4.95 -0.62 2.43
CA ASP A 44 4.27 -1.36 1.35
C ASP A 44 5.12 -2.60 1.07
N MET A 45 4.69 -3.77 1.58
CA MET A 45 5.55 -4.96 1.62
C MET A 45 5.57 -5.46 0.19
N GLN A 46 6.44 -4.88 -0.61
CA GLN A 46 6.69 -5.29 -1.97
C GLN A 46 7.11 -6.74 -1.87
N SER A 47 6.33 -7.61 -2.50
CA SER A 47 6.54 -9.05 -2.47
C SER A 47 7.86 -9.48 -3.11
N ALA A 48 8.52 -8.56 -3.82
CA ALA A 48 9.87 -8.70 -4.39
C ALA A 48 10.56 -7.33 -4.51
N PRO A 49 11.91 -7.28 -4.49
CA PRO A 49 12.68 -6.07 -4.79
C PRO A 49 12.28 -5.45 -6.13
N ARG A 50 12.31 -4.12 -6.19
CA ARG A 50 12.01 -3.34 -7.40
C ARG A 50 13.24 -2.62 -7.91
N PHE A 51 13.49 -2.76 -9.19
CA PHE A 51 14.61 -2.16 -9.89
C PHE A 51 14.09 -1.02 -10.78
N PRO A 52 14.65 0.19 -10.69
CA PRO A 52 14.22 1.35 -11.49
C PRO A 52 14.76 1.27 -12.92
N ILE A 53 14.39 0.23 -13.65
CA ILE A 53 14.81 -0.01 -15.03
C ILE A 53 13.73 0.55 -15.97
N LYS A 54 14.16 1.25 -17.02
CA LYS A 54 13.32 1.75 -18.10
C LYS A 54 13.33 0.77 -19.28
N LEU A 55 12.33 -0.09 -19.38
CA LEU A 55 12.15 -1.05 -20.45
C LEU A 55 10.97 -0.62 -21.31
N PRO A 56 11.08 -0.65 -22.66
CA PRO A 56 9.95 -0.37 -23.53
C PRO A 56 8.79 -1.33 -23.27
N ILE A 57 7.58 -0.78 -23.18
CA ILE A 57 6.33 -1.52 -23.05
C ILE A 57 5.39 -1.12 -24.18
N SER A 58 4.74 -2.12 -24.78
CA SER A 58 3.59 -1.93 -25.66
C SER A 58 2.33 -2.48 -24.99
N VAL A 59 1.44 -1.60 -24.54
CA VAL A 59 0.18 -1.97 -23.88
C VAL A 59 -0.90 -2.20 -24.95
N LYS A 60 -1.51 -3.37 -24.96
CA LYS A 60 -2.55 -3.74 -25.94
C LYS A 60 -3.91 -3.25 -25.43
N SER A 61 -4.67 -2.58 -26.30
CA SER A 61 -6.02 -2.10 -26.02
C SER A 61 -6.95 -2.31 -27.22
N LYS A 62 -8.26 -2.14 -27.02
CA LYS A 62 -9.25 -2.26 -28.11
C LYS A 62 -9.02 -1.24 -29.23
N SER A 63 -8.44 -0.08 -28.92
CA SER A 63 -8.15 1.00 -29.86
C SER A 63 -6.76 0.90 -30.49
N GLY A 64 -5.99 -0.16 -30.21
CA GLY A 64 -4.62 -0.35 -30.68
C GLY A 64 -3.61 -0.46 -29.54
N ALA A 65 -2.32 -0.35 -29.88
CA ALA A 65 -1.23 -0.43 -28.92
C ALA A 65 -0.79 0.96 -28.44
N SER A 66 -0.49 1.09 -27.15
CA SER A 66 0.07 2.30 -26.56
C SER A 66 1.51 2.03 -26.08
N ALA A 67 2.46 2.81 -26.59
CA ALA A 67 3.86 2.71 -26.20
C ALA A 67 4.11 3.47 -24.89
N THR A 68 4.89 2.87 -24.00
CA THR A 68 5.35 3.46 -22.74
C THR A 68 6.65 2.77 -22.28
N GLU A 69 7.11 3.06 -21.06
CA GLU A 69 8.26 2.42 -20.43
C GLU A 69 7.95 2.05 -18.98
N THR A 70 8.59 1.00 -18.47
CA THR A 70 8.57 0.73 -17.02
C THR A 70 9.19 1.90 -16.27
N GLN A 71 8.59 2.35 -15.18
CA GLN A 71 9.29 3.13 -14.15
C GLN A 71 10.14 2.23 -13.25
N ASN A 72 9.60 1.05 -12.92
CA ASN A 72 10.32 -0.02 -12.24
C ASN A 72 9.72 -1.39 -12.54
N ILE A 73 10.52 -2.42 -12.29
CA ILE A 73 10.18 -3.82 -12.49
C ILE A 73 10.61 -4.64 -11.28
N SER A 74 9.87 -5.71 -11.01
CA SER A 74 10.20 -6.76 -10.02
C SER A 74 9.90 -8.11 -10.63
N ALA A 75 10.28 -9.19 -9.94
CA ALA A 75 9.93 -10.56 -10.35
C ALA A 75 8.41 -10.77 -10.51
N ASN A 76 7.58 -10.01 -9.78
CA ASN A 76 6.12 -10.21 -9.72
C ASN A 76 5.33 -9.21 -10.57
N GLY A 77 5.95 -8.16 -11.10
CA GLY A 77 5.18 -7.10 -11.75
C GLY A 77 5.96 -5.86 -12.11
N VAL A 78 5.24 -4.95 -12.77
CA VAL A 78 5.76 -3.72 -13.38
C VAL A 78 4.96 -2.51 -12.92
N LEU A 79 5.61 -1.34 -12.97
CA LEU A 79 4.98 -0.04 -12.89
C LEU A 79 5.33 0.72 -14.16
N PHE A 80 4.35 1.34 -14.80
CA PHE A 80 4.54 2.24 -15.94
C PHE A 80 3.52 3.38 -15.88
N GLN A 81 3.64 4.36 -16.78
CA GLN A 81 2.68 5.45 -16.91
C GLN A 81 1.95 5.40 -18.24
N LEU A 82 0.69 5.80 -18.25
CA LEU A 82 -0.10 5.96 -19.47
C LEU A 82 -1.10 7.11 -19.33
N ASP A 83 -1.56 7.61 -20.48
CA ASP A 83 -2.47 8.77 -20.53
C ASP A 83 -3.95 8.35 -20.48
N SER A 84 -4.24 7.06 -20.71
CA SER A 84 -5.58 6.49 -20.60
C SER A 84 -5.91 6.03 -19.17
N GLU A 85 -7.20 5.81 -18.91
CA GLU A 85 -7.64 5.27 -17.63
C GLU A 85 -7.53 3.75 -17.61
N MET A 86 -6.91 3.22 -16.54
CA MET A 86 -6.85 1.78 -16.30
C MET A 86 -7.26 1.49 -14.86
N PRO A 87 -8.52 1.08 -14.62
CA PRO A 87 -9.02 0.79 -13.28
C PRO A 87 -8.31 -0.38 -12.60
N VAL A 88 -8.23 -0.34 -11.27
CA VAL A 88 -7.75 -1.48 -10.47
C VAL A 88 -8.66 -2.69 -10.70
N GLY A 89 -8.04 -3.86 -10.84
CA GLY A 89 -8.71 -5.13 -11.11
C GLY A 89 -8.83 -5.48 -12.60
N SER A 90 -8.63 -4.52 -13.50
CA SER A 90 -8.64 -4.76 -14.94
C SER A 90 -7.52 -5.71 -15.37
N LEU A 91 -7.83 -6.56 -16.34
CA LEU A 91 -6.83 -7.34 -17.06
C LEU A 91 -6.11 -6.45 -18.06
N VAL A 92 -4.81 -6.70 -18.24
CA VAL A 92 -3.97 -6.00 -19.21
C VAL A 92 -3.09 -7.00 -19.95
N ASP A 93 -3.10 -6.90 -21.26
CA ASP A 93 -2.16 -7.58 -22.13
C ASP A 93 -1.11 -6.55 -22.59
N PHE A 94 0.16 -6.89 -22.49
CA PHE A 94 1.24 -5.98 -22.84
C PHE A 94 2.50 -6.75 -23.21
N THR A 95 3.38 -6.10 -23.96
CA THR A 95 4.67 -6.67 -24.35
C THR A 95 5.79 -5.85 -23.74
N ILE A 96 6.79 -6.50 -23.12
CA ILE A 96 8.03 -5.85 -22.65
C ILE A 96 9.16 -6.21 -23.61
N SER A 97 9.84 -5.20 -24.16
CA SER A 97 11.06 -5.40 -24.93
C SER A 97 12.28 -5.41 -24.01
N LEU A 98 13.04 -6.49 -24.02
CA LEU A 98 14.33 -6.59 -23.33
C LEU A 98 15.46 -6.38 -24.34
N PRO A 99 16.25 -5.30 -24.21
CA PRO A 99 17.38 -5.04 -25.10
C PRO A 99 18.42 -6.17 -25.05
N ALA A 100 18.91 -6.60 -26.21
CA ALA A 100 19.82 -7.73 -26.38
C ALA A 100 21.09 -7.61 -25.54
N ASP A 101 21.67 -6.41 -25.49
CA ASP A 101 22.87 -6.06 -24.74
C ASP A 101 22.68 -6.13 -23.22
N VAL A 102 21.47 -5.84 -22.74
CA VAL A 102 21.10 -5.93 -21.32
C VAL A 102 20.95 -7.39 -20.88
N VAL A 103 20.39 -8.26 -21.72
CA VAL A 103 20.12 -9.66 -21.37
C VAL A 103 21.19 -10.65 -21.88
N GLY A 104 22.20 -10.16 -22.60
CA GLY A 104 23.25 -10.99 -23.19
C GLY A 104 22.73 -11.94 -24.28
N ALA A 105 21.70 -11.52 -25.03
CA ALA A 105 21.11 -12.29 -26.11
C ALA A 105 21.62 -11.83 -27.50
N PRO A 106 21.53 -12.67 -28.55
CA PRO A 106 21.89 -12.27 -29.90
C PRO A 106 20.98 -11.19 -30.52
N ALA A 107 19.76 -11.06 -30.01
CA ALA A 107 18.74 -10.12 -30.47
C ALA A 107 17.82 -9.74 -29.30
N ASP A 108 17.06 -8.67 -29.47
CA ASP A 108 16.09 -8.22 -28.48
C ASP A 108 15.06 -9.32 -28.19
N VAL A 109 14.72 -9.45 -26.91
CA VAL A 109 13.78 -10.47 -26.44
C VAL A 109 12.46 -9.81 -26.10
N GLN A 110 11.38 -10.31 -26.69
CA GLN A 110 10.03 -9.83 -26.38
C GLN A 110 9.37 -10.73 -25.34
N LEU A 111 8.81 -10.12 -24.30
CA LEU A 111 7.97 -10.78 -23.32
C LEU A 111 6.52 -10.40 -23.58
N ASP A 112 5.73 -11.35 -24.04
CA ASP A 112 4.28 -11.17 -24.12
C ASP A 112 3.66 -11.54 -22.77
N CYS A 113 3.18 -10.52 -22.07
CA CYS A 113 2.66 -10.61 -20.71
C CYS A 113 1.15 -10.44 -20.67
N ARG A 114 0.53 -11.11 -19.71
CA ARG A 114 -0.82 -10.80 -19.24
C ARG A 114 -0.78 -10.63 -17.73
N GLY A 115 -1.55 -9.67 -17.24
CA GLY A 115 -1.57 -9.37 -15.83
C GLY A 115 -2.81 -8.62 -15.39
N ARG A 116 -2.76 -8.17 -14.15
CA ARG A 116 -3.85 -7.44 -13.49
C ARG A 116 -3.36 -6.14 -12.88
N VAL A 117 -4.12 -5.08 -13.08
CA VAL A 117 -3.87 -3.80 -12.40
C VAL A 117 -4.17 -3.95 -10.91
N VAL A 118 -3.17 -3.70 -10.08
CA VAL A 118 -3.29 -3.73 -8.61
C VAL A 118 -3.24 -2.33 -8.00
N ARG A 119 -2.78 -1.33 -8.75
CA ARG A 119 -2.84 0.08 -8.36
C ARG A 119 -2.91 0.98 -9.58
N SER A 120 -3.64 2.08 -9.44
CA SER A 120 -3.78 3.13 -10.45
C SER A 120 -3.86 4.47 -9.72
N PHE A 121 -3.01 5.43 -10.08
CA PHE A 121 -2.93 6.74 -9.42
C PHE A 121 -2.51 7.82 -10.42
N GLU A 122 -2.86 9.07 -10.13
CA GLU A 122 -2.41 10.22 -10.92
C GLU A 122 -1.06 10.72 -10.40
N GLU A 123 -0.15 11.01 -11.32
CA GLU A 123 1.19 11.52 -11.08
C GLU A 123 1.58 12.43 -12.26
N ASP A 124 1.82 13.71 -11.98
CA ASP A 124 2.22 14.73 -12.98
C ASP A 124 1.32 14.80 -14.23
N GLY A 125 0.01 14.64 -14.04
CA GLY A 125 -0.98 14.67 -15.14
C GLY A 125 -1.02 13.39 -15.98
N ARG A 126 -0.22 12.37 -15.63
CA ARG A 126 -0.28 11.02 -16.21
C ARG A 126 -0.81 10.03 -15.18
N ARG A 127 -1.22 8.83 -15.61
CA ARG A 127 -1.63 7.77 -14.69
C ARG A 127 -0.51 6.76 -14.51
N GLY A 128 -0.02 6.63 -13.27
CA GLY A 128 0.83 5.53 -12.85
C GLY A 128 0.01 4.26 -12.65
N VAL A 129 0.40 3.18 -13.34
CA VAL A 129 -0.32 1.90 -13.34
C VAL A 129 0.63 0.79 -12.92
N GLY A 130 0.29 0.15 -11.79
CA GLY A 130 1.01 -0.99 -11.27
C GLY A 130 0.29 -2.28 -11.60
N VAL A 131 1.01 -3.21 -12.23
CA VAL A 131 0.48 -4.47 -12.75
C VAL A 131 1.23 -5.62 -12.11
N VAL A 132 0.49 -6.60 -11.59
CA VAL A 132 1.04 -7.93 -11.29
C VAL A 132 1.00 -8.75 -12.58
N ILE A 133 2.10 -9.42 -12.90
CA ILE A 133 2.18 -10.31 -14.06
C ILE A 133 1.64 -11.68 -13.64
N ASP A 134 0.57 -12.11 -14.30
CA ASP A 134 -0.05 -13.42 -14.07
C ASP A 134 0.67 -14.49 -14.91
N GLU A 135 0.97 -14.17 -16.18
CA GLU A 135 1.64 -15.06 -17.12
C GLU A 135 2.50 -14.26 -18.11
N TYR A 136 3.57 -14.89 -18.61
CA TYR A 136 4.37 -14.35 -19.69
C TYR A 136 4.90 -15.46 -20.61
N ARG A 137 5.16 -15.11 -21.87
CA ARG A 137 5.87 -15.96 -22.85
C ARG A 137 6.99 -15.18 -23.50
N PHE A 138 8.07 -15.87 -23.84
CA PHE A 138 9.14 -15.32 -24.68
C PHE A 138 8.75 -15.48 -26.15
N GLU A 139 8.81 -14.41 -26.92
CA GLU A 139 8.90 -14.52 -28.37
C GLU A 139 10.37 -14.50 -28.77
N ARG A 140 10.81 -15.54 -29.49
CA ARG A 140 12.17 -15.64 -30.03
C ARG A 140 12.08 -15.46 -31.54
N HIS A 141 12.78 -14.47 -32.06
CA HIS A 141 13.01 -14.28 -33.50
C HIS A 141 14.31 -14.94 -33.92
#